data_AF-A0A292ZPB7-F1
#
_entry.id   AF-A0A292ZPB7-F1
#
_cell.length_a   1.000
_cell.length_b   1.000
_cell.length_c   1.000
_cell.angle_alpha   90.00
_cell.angle_beta   90.00
_cell.angle_gamma   90.00
#
_symmetry.space_group_name_H-M   'P 1'
#
loop_
_entity.id
_entity.type
_entity.pdbx_description
1 polymer ?
#
loop_
_entity_poly.entity_id
_entity_poly.type
_entity_poly.pdbx_seq_one_letter_code
_entity_poly.pdbx_strand_id
1 'polypeptide(L)'
;MDPRRSDPTPAREAKLFRNNKSQAVRIPADFELPGTSVMIYRDGARLIIEPIRRKNILEVLASLEPLGPDDQFPDIDDTLLPAKAIDL
;
A
#
# COMPACT_ATOMS: atom_id res chain seq x y z
N MET A 1 10.01 -12.21 -19.69
CA MET A 1 11.31 -12.32 -18.98
C MET A 1 11.28 -11.27 -17.86
N ASP A 2 11.22 -11.69 -16.60
CA ASP A 2 11.13 -10.79 -15.44
C ASP A 2 12.55 -10.28 -15.07
N PRO A 3 12.84 -8.97 -15.11
CA PRO A 3 14.21 -8.46 -15.07
C PRO A 3 14.77 -8.25 -13.65
N ARG A 4 14.25 -8.90 -12.60
CA ARG A 4 14.67 -8.62 -11.22
C ARG A 4 15.02 -9.84 -10.37
N ARG A 5 15.71 -10.82 -10.94
CA ARG A 5 16.52 -11.72 -10.09
C ARG A 5 17.71 -10.90 -9.57
N SER A 6 17.51 -10.21 -8.45
CA SER A 6 18.62 -9.70 -7.65
C SER A 6 19.44 -10.88 -7.19
N ASP A 7 20.76 -10.85 -7.42
CA ASP A 7 21.69 -11.79 -6.80
C ASP A 7 21.44 -11.84 -5.29
N PRO A 8 21.49 -13.02 -4.66
CA PRO A 8 21.19 -13.14 -3.24
C PRO A 8 22.19 -12.31 -2.44
N THR A 9 21.70 -11.24 -1.79
CA THR A 9 22.52 -10.46 -0.85
C THR A 9 23.06 -11.42 0.21
N PRO A 10 24.39 -11.47 0.43
CA PRO A 10 24.99 -12.40 1.37
C PRO A 10 24.44 -12.17 2.78
N ALA A 11 24.07 -13.25 3.47
CA ALA A 11 23.47 -13.18 4.80
C ALA A 11 24.38 -12.42 5.77
N ARG A 12 23.79 -11.51 6.56
CA ARG A 12 24.51 -10.72 7.56
C ARG A 12 23.94 -10.98 8.95
N GLU A 13 24.84 -11.18 9.91
CA GLU A 13 24.46 -11.31 11.32
C GLU A 13 24.01 -9.93 11.86
N ALA A 14 22.86 -9.90 12.52
CA ALA A 14 22.32 -8.71 13.16
C ALA A 14 21.99 -9.00 14.62
N LYS A 15 22.33 -8.06 15.52
CA LYS A 15 22.00 -8.17 16.93
C LYS A 15 20.53 -7.83 17.18
N LEU A 16 19.87 -8.70 17.94
CA LEU A 16 18.54 -8.45 18.48
C LEU A 16 18.62 -7.48 19.66
N PHE A 17 17.62 -6.61 19.78
CA PHE A 17 17.50 -5.69 20.91
C PHE A 17 16.03 -5.58 21.34
N ARG A 18 15.80 -4.85 22.43
CA ARG A 18 14.46 -4.58 22.95
C ARG A 18 14.06 -3.14 22.61
N ASN A 19 12.87 -2.98 22.05
CA ASN A 19 12.18 -1.70 21.93
C ASN A 19 10.95 -1.76 22.84
N ASN A 20 11.05 -1.15 24.02
CA ASN A 20 10.07 -1.28 25.10
C ASN A 20 9.79 -2.76 25.44
N LYS A 21 8.54 -3.22 25.26
CA LYS A 21 8.11 -4.61 25.51
C LYS A 21 8.29 -5.53 24.29
N SER A 22 8.79 -5.01 23.17
CA SER A 22 8.93 -5.75 21.90
C SER A 22 10.38 -6.10 21.59
N GLN A 23 10.60 -7.20 20.89
CA GLN A 23 11.90 -7.51 20.29
C GLN A 23 12.02 -6.80 18.94
N ALA A 24 13.21 -6.31 18.62
CA ALA A 24 13.50 -5.60 17.39
C ALA A 24 14.86 -6.00 16.81
N VAL A 25 15.01 -5.83 15.51
CA VAL A 25 16.27 -5.97 14.77
C VAL A 25 16.49 -4.71 13.95
N ARG A 26 17.74 -4.22 13.86
CA ARG A 26 18.07 -3.12 12.95
C ARG A 26 18.29 -3.72 11.58
N ILE A 27 17.54 -3.24 10.59
CA ILE A 27 17.70 -3.62 9.20
C ILE A 27 18.86 -2.79 8.62
N PRO A 28 19.99 -3.40 8.18
CA PRO A 28 21.05 -2.67 7.50
C PRO A 28 20.57 -2.08 6.17
N ALA A 29 21.21 -1.00 5.69
CA ALA A 29 20.82 -0.32 4.45
C ALA A 29 20.73 -1.25 3.23
N ASP A 30 21.65 -2.22 3.13
CA ASP A 30 21.68 -3.22 2.05
C ASP A 30 20.44 -4.15 2.02
N PHE A 31 19.66 -4.17 3.11
CA PHE A 31 18.44 -4.97 3.28
C PHE A 31 17.19 -4.09 3.48
N GLU A 32 17.29 -2.78 3.25
CA GLU A 32 16.19 -1.84 3.46
C GLU A 32 15.01 -2.19 2.54
N LEU A 33 13.82 -2.29 3.14
CA LEU A 33 12.58 -2.58 2.42
C LEU A 33 11.89 -1.26 2.04
N PRO A 34 11.26 -1.18 0.85
CA PRO A 34 10.54 0.02 0.45
C PRO A 34 9.29 0.23 1.32
N GLY A 35 8.95 1.49 1.55
CA GLY A 35 7.74 1.90 2.27
C GLY A 35 7.95 2.06 3.78
N THR A 36 6.84 2.21 4.51
CA THR A 36 6.84 2.48 5.96
C THR A 36 6.21 1.37 6.79
N SER A 37 5.75 0.29 6.16
CA SER A 37 5.04 -0.80 6.81
C SER A 37 5.37 -2.13 6.13
N VAL A 38 5.45 -3.18 6.94
CA VAL A 38 5.81 -4.53 6.50
C VAL A 38 4.84 -5.55 7.09
N MET A 39 4.64 -6.65 6.38
CA MET A 39 4.00 -7.86 6.88
C MET A 39 5.07 -8.80 7.43
N ILE A 40 4.78 -9.48 8.53
CA ILE A 40 5.70 -10.42 9.17
C ILE A 40 5.03 -11.78 9.25
N TYR A 41 5.67 -12.80 8.68
CA TYR A 41 5.24 -14.20 8.75
C TYR A 41 6.28 -15.03 9.50
N ARG A 42 5.83 -16.13 10.10
CA ARG A 42 6.70 -17.10 10.77
C ARG A 42 6.62 -18.43 10.03
N ASP A 43 7.78 -18.93 9.63
CA ASP A 43 7.94 -20.26 9.02
C ASP A 43 8.96 -21.05 9.85
N GLY A 44 8.45 -21.88 10.77
CA GLY A 44 9.25 -22.59 11.76
C GLY A 44 10.11 -21.65 12.60
N ALA A 45 11.43 -21.74 12.42
CA ALA A 45 12.43 -20.90 13.09
C ALA A 45 12.78 -19.60 12.34
N ARG A 46 12.17 -19.36 11.17
CA ARG A 46 12.43 -18.20 10.31
C ARG A 46 11.33 -17.16 10.46
N LEU A 47 11.72 -15.89 10.39
CA LEU A 47 10.80 -14.77 10.18
C LEU A 47 10.96 -14.28 8.75
N ILE A 48 9.84 -14.17 8.04
CA ILE A 48 9.77 -13.64 6.67
C ILE A 48 9.13 -12.26 6.77
N ILE A 49 9.80 -11.24 6.24
CA ILE A 49 9.34 -9.85 6.29
C ILE A 49 9.14 -9.37 4.85
N GLU A 50 7.93 -8.90 4.54
CA GLU A 50 7.56 -8.44 3.20
C GLU A 50 7.04 -6.99 3.24
N PRO A 51 7.39 -6.12 2.29
CA PRO A 51 6.89 -4.76 2.25
C PRO A 51 5.40 -4.73 1.90
N ILE A 52 4.63 -3.91 2.62
CA ILE A 52 3.23 -3.65 2.26
C ILE A 52 3.23 -2.60 1.15
N ARG A 53 2.96 -3.04 -0.08
CA ARG A 53 2.74 -2.14 -1.21
C ARG A 53 1.35 -1.52 -1.10
N ARG A 54 1.26 -0.32 -0.55
CA ARG A 54 0.05 0.50 -0.71
C ARG A 54 0.10 1.08 -2.12
N LYS A 55 -0.91 0.80 -2.94
CA LYS A 55 -1.10 1.54 -4.19
C LYS A 55 -1.29 3.00 -3.81
N ASN A 56 -0.57 3.90 -4.47
CA ASN A 56 -0.80 5.32 -4.26
C ASN A 56 -2.17 5.70 -4.89
N ILE A 57 -2.82 6.79 -4.45
CA ILE A 57 -4.15 7.14 -4.98
C ILE A 57 -4.12 7.35 -6.50
N LEU A 58 -3.00 7.84 -7.05
CA LEU A 58 -2.84 8.03 -8.49
C LEU A 58 -2.79 6.71 -9.25
N GLU A 59 -2.11 5.69 -8.72
CA GLU A 59 -2.05 4.33 -9.26
C GLU A 59 -3.42 3.67 -9.22
N VAL A 60 -4.19 3.90 -8.15
CA VAL A 60 -5.56 3.43 -8.04
C VAL A 60 -6.42 4.08 -9.13
N LEU A 61 -6.42 5.41 -9.21
CA LEU A 61 -7.20 6.17 -10.20
C LEU A 61 -6.81 5.81 -11.63
N ALA A 62 -5.51 5.67 -11.92
CA ALA A 62 -5.01 5.26 -13.22
C ALA A 62 -5.39 3.81 -13.60
N SER A 63 -5.72 2.98 -12.61
CA SER A 63 -6.17 1.60 -12.81
C SER A 63 -7.69 1.45 -12.89
N LEU A 64 -8.47 2.54 -12.73
CA LEU A 64 -9.92 2.47 -12.84
C LEU A 64 -10.34 2.35 -14.31
N GLU A 65 -11.19 1.37 -14.58
CA GLU A 65 -11.87 1.23 -15.87
C GLU A 65 -13.13 2.11 -15.91
N PRO A 66 -13.57 2.57 -17.10
CA PRO A 66 -14.84 3.25 -17.23
C PRO A 66 -15.98 2.41 -16.68
N LEU A 67 -16.86 3.05 -15.90
CA LEU A 67 -18.05 2.42 -15.34
C LEU A 67 -19.04 2.04 -16.46
N GLY A 68 -19.83 1.00 -16.21
CA GLY A 68 -20.78 0.46 -17.19
C GLY A 68 -22.08 1.26 -17.27
N PRO A 69 -22.99 0.91 -18.20
CA PRO A 69 -24.31 1.54 -18.30
C PRO A 69 -25.15 1.42 -17.01
N ASP A 70 -24.95 0.35 -16.23
CA ASP A 70 -25.67 0.12 -14.97
C ASP A 70 -25.23 1.06 -13.84
N ASP A 71 -24.05 1.69 -13.97
CA ASP A 71 -23.51 2.67 -13.02
C ASP A 71 -23.86 4.12 -13.40
N GLN A 72 -24.64 4.31 -14.47
CA GLN A 72 -25.02 5.63 -14.93
C GLN A 72 -25.88 6.31 -13.88
N PHE A 73 -25.51 7.55 -13.53
CA PHE A 73 -26.31 8.35 -12.60
C PHE A 73 -27.73 8.51 -13.15
N PRO A 74 -28.76 8.44 -12.29
CA PRO A 74 -30.11 8.74 -12.72
C PRO A 74 -30.20 10.18 -13.21
N ASP A 75 -31.14 10.44 -14.13
CA ASP A 75 -31.53 11.81 -14.44
C ASP A 75 -32.21 12.41 -13.19
N ILE A 76 -31.58 13.43 -12.62
CA ILE A 76 -32.04 14.08 -11.39
C ILE A 76 -32.79 15.38 -11.66
N ASP A 77 -32.89 15.83 -12.92
CA ASP A 77 -33.46 17.13 -13.27
C ASP A 77 -34.91 17.26 -12.78
N ASP A 78 -35.67 16.16 -12.78
CA ASP A 78 -37.05 16.09 -12.29
C ASP A 78 -37.19 16.20 -10.76
N THR A 79 -36.09 16.02 -10.02
CA THR A 79 -36.06 16.08 -8.54
C THR A 79 -35.36 17.33 -8.00
N LEU A 80 -34.81 18.17 -8.88
CA LEU A 80 -34.13 19.38 -8.48
C LEU A 80 -35.14 20.37 -7.87
N LEU A 81 -34.84 20.81 -6.65
CA LEU A 81 -35.52 21.96 -6.09
C LEU A 81 -35.20 23.20 -6.95
N PRO A 82 -36.16 24.13 -7.11
CA PRO A 82 -35.90 25.37 -7.81
C PRO A 82 -34.69 26.10 -7.19
N ALA A 83 -33.85 26.66 -8.06
CA ALA A 83 -32.68 27.41 -7.63
C ALA A 83 -33.08 28.52 -6.66
N LYS A 84 -32.40 28.59 -5.50
CA LYS A 84 -32.61 29.68 -4.56
C LYS A 84 -32.00 30.95 -5.14
N ALA A 85 -32.76 32.03 -5.17
CA ALA A 85 -32.21 33.35 -5.41
C ALA A 85 -31.16 33.65 -4.33
N ILE A 86 -29.97 34.04 -4.76
CA ILE A 86 -28.89 34.51 -3.87
C ILE A 86 -28.88 36.03 -4.01
N ASP A 87 -29.05 36.72 -2.89
CA ASP A 87 -28.87 38.17 -2.81
C ASP A 87 -27.36 38.45 -2.75
N LEU A 88 -26.85 39.24 -3.71
CA LEU A 88 -25.41 39.46 -3.93
C LEU A 88 -24.97 40.85 -3.46
#